data_AF-A0A2J7RDU4-F1
#
_entry.id   AF-A0A2J7RDU4-F1
#
_cell.length_a   1.000
_cell.length_b   1.000
_cell.length_c   1.000
_cell.angle_alpha   90.00
_cell.angle_beta   90.00
_cell.angle_gamma   90.00
#
_symmetry.space_group_name_H-M   'P 1'
#
loop_
_entity.id
_entity.type
_entity.pdbx_description
1 polymer ?
#
loop_
_entity_poly.entity_id
_entity_poly.type
_entity_poly.pdbx_seq_one_letter_code
_entity_poly.pdbx_strand_id
1 'polypeptide(L)'
;MEHSVTIGLFSQYIGQQEYRPVWRPIQPSDSEIQPGMRGGHQMCMDPYTEMIYLFGGWDGNQDLSDLWAYHVPTRKWTLITKDTEAEGGPSARSCHKVCLDPERRQIFTLGRYLDTQYRSPENLKSDFYVYDIESNRWTLITEDTGMMGGPQLIFDHQMSMDVAKRTVYVFGGRVLTPPAGMADDRPGCVGLVGTSEPTFSGLFSYHVPTNTWTKLCDDSSRPGSPGVPTIRSRVGHSMLFHPGCRKLFIFAGQRSKEYLNDFFTFHVDTHEVRQISEGAKKEACNIPAAGFTQRATIDPDLNEIYVLSGLSKDKEKRDDNVQNSFWVYYIAQNKWSCIYRNENTGEQYWNKMQHLEPCPRFAHQLVYDHINKVHYLFGGNPGRACLPKLRLDDFWQLQLCRPTHAQLLQRCKLLIRKHRFEELAAKNQMTALHYLQTTLSEIIDHNDPEQTKEFQLLTSVLFREQDERGMTVADGSEDEELDCHHQRSQLFDQLVSFFPDTMTQPTGNLIDLIPL
;
A
#
# COMPACT_ATOMS: atom_id res chain seq x y z
N MET A 1 -9.38 29.51 -16.79
CA MET A 1 -9.03 28.07 -16.75
C MET A 1 -7.56 27.82 -17.08
N GLU A 2 -7.04 28.23 -18.24
CA GLU A 2 -5.62 28.00 -18.58
C GLU A 2 -4.66 28.69 -17.60
N HIS A 3 -4.91 29.96 -17.29
CA HIS A 3 -4.16 30.67 -16.25
C HIS A 3 -4.22 29.95 -14.90
N SER A 4 -5.40 29.45 -14.51
CA SER A 4 -5.64 28.70 -13.26
C SER A 4 -4.76 27.45 -13.14
N VAL A 5 -4.44 26.79 -14.27
CA VAL A 5 -3.48 25.67 -14.30
C VAL A 5 -2.07 26.17 -14.00
N THR A 6 -1.65 27.25 -14.67
CA THR A 6 -0.30 27.82 -14.51
C THR A 6 0.01 28.24 -13.08
N ILE A 7 -0.99 28.79 -12.38
CA ILE A 7 -0.84 29.23 -10.98
C ILE A 7 -1.29 28.18 -9.95
N GLY A 8 -1.57 26.94 -10.39
CA GLY A 8 -1.79 25.81 -9.47
C GLY A 8 -3.13 25.81 -8.72
N LEU A 9 -4.16 26.53 -9.19
CA LEU A 9 -5.42 26.65 -8.44
C LEU A 9 -6.19 25.33 -8.29
N PHE A 10 -5.94 24.34 -9.15
CA PHE A 10 -6.56 23.02 -9.03
C PHE A 10 -5.88 22.09 -8.01
N SER A 11 -4.73 22.48 -7.43
CA SER A 11 -3.93 21.58 -6.59
C SER A 11 -4.68 21.09 -5.35
N GLN A 12 -5.49 21.94 -4.71
CA GLN A 12 -6.32 21.53 -3.58
C GLN A 12 -7.36 20.49 -4.00
N TYR A 13 -8.10 20.74 -5.07
CA TYR A 13 -9.09 19.79 -5.59
C TYR A 13 -8.44 18.45 -5.96
N ILE A 14 -7.31 18.49 -6.67
CA ILE A 14 -6.53 17.30 -7.05
C ILE A 14 -6.14 16.51 -5.80
N GLY A 15 -5.59 17.17 -4.78
CA GLY A 15 -5.16 16.53 -3.53
C GLY A 15 -6.29 15.88 -2.73
N GLN A 16 -7.54 16.31 -2.93
CA GLN A 16 -8.73 15.72 -2.33
C GLN A 16 -9.30 14.54 -3.12
N GLN A 17 -8.86 14.32 -4.36
CA GLN A 17 -9.34 13.20 -5.16
C GLN A 17 -8.76 11.87 -4.66
N GLU A 18 -9.57 10.82 -4.80
CA GLU A 18 -9.13 9.45 -4.57
C GLU A 18 -8.05 9.05 -5.59
N TYR A 19 -7.09 8.25 -5.13
CA TYR A 19 -6.09 7.68 -6.03
C TYR A 19 -6.73 6.64 -6.95
N ARG A 20 -6.26 6.59 -8.18
CA ARG A 20 -6.48 5.49 -9.11
C ARG A 20 -5.21 4.65 -9.23
N PRO A 21 -5.26 3.33 -8.96
CA PRO A 21 -4.11 2.47 -9.15
C PRO A 21 -3.84 2.21 -10.63
N VAL A 22 -2.59 2.25 -11.03
CA VAL A 22 -2.14 1.84 -12.36
C VAL A 22 -1.06 0.78 -12.21
N TRP A 23 -1.45 -0.48 -12.44
CA TRP A 23 -0.54 -1.61 -12.45
C TRP A 23 0.10 -1.78 -13.83
N ARG A 24 1.39 -2.15 -13.86
CA ARG A 24 2.05 -2.60 -15.08
C ARG A 24 2.96 -3.79 -14.76
N PRO A 25 2.89 -4.89 -15.53
CA PRO A 25 3.85 -5.97 -15.38
C PRO A 25 5.22 -5.51 -15.85
N ILE A 26 6.25 -5.89 -15.11
CA ILE A 26 7.66 -5.74 -15.51
C ILE A 26 8.06 -7.08 -16.10
N GLN A 27 8.03 -7.17 -17.42
CA GLN A 27 8.42 -8.38 -18.12
C GLN A 27 9.94 -8.41 -18.32
N PRO A 28 10.61 -9.53 -18.02
CA PRO A 28 12.00 -9.73 -18.43
C PRO A 28 12.07 -9.76 -19.96
N SER A 29 13.18 -9.32 -20.53
CA SER A 29 13.46 -9.66 -21.93
C SER A 29 13.82 -11.15 -22.06
N ASP A 30 13.59 -11.75 -23.24
CA ASP A 30 13.79 -13.19 -23.49
C ASP A 30 15.21 -13.70 -23.16
N SER A 31 16.20 -12.81 -23.05
CA SER A 31 17.60 -13.12 -22.74
C SER A 31 18.04 -12.77 -21.30
N GLU A 32 17.16 -12.20 -20.48
CA GLU A 32 17.53 -11.72 -19.14
C GLU A 32 17.34 -12.78 -18.05
N ILE A 33 18.31 -12.85 -17.14
CA ILE A 33 18.19 -13.64 -15.92
C ILE A 33 17.24 -12.94 -14.95
N GLN A 34 16.48 -13.71 -14.16
CA GLN A 34 15.59 -13.17 -13.13
C GLN A 34 15.51 -14.11 -11.92
N PRO A 35 15.10 -13.61 -10.74
CA PRO A 35 14.83 -14.45 -9.58
C PRO A 35 13.69 -15.43 -9.89
N GLY A 36 13.87 -16.71 -9.52
CA GLY A 36 12.81 -17.72 -9.64
C GLY A 36 11.68 -17.56 -8.62
N MET A 37 10.68 -18.44 -8.72
CA MET A 37 9.48 -18.41 -7.88
C MET A 37 9.79 -18.49 -6.39
N ARG A 38 9.13 -17.66 -5.58
CA ARG A 38 9.40 -17.61 -4.13
C ARG A 38 8.30 -16.91 -3.33
N GLY A 39 8.16 -17.28 -2.06
CA GLY A 39 7.36 -16.59 -1.05
C GLY A 39 8.12 -16.48 0.27
N GLY A 40 7.77 -15.52 1.11
CA GLY A 40 8.47 -15.29 2.39
C GLY A 40 9.90 -14.73 2.24
N HIS A 41 10.29 -14.39 1.01
CA HIS A 41 11.49 -13.62 0.68
C HIS A 41 11.37 -12.20 1.22
N GLN A 42 12.46 -11.43 1.19
CA GLN A 42 12.44 -10.01 1.55
C GLN A 42 12.92 -9.15 0.40
N MET A 43 12.37 -7.93 0.31
CA MET A 43 12.84 -6.90 -0.60
C MET A 43 13.06 -5.59 0.16
N CYS A 44 14.02 -4.80 -0.29
CA CYS A 44 14.16 -3.40 0.10
C CYS A 44 14.47 -2.54 -1.12
N MET A 45 14.01 -1.28 -1.10
CA MET A 45 14.24 -0.30 -2.16
C MET A 45 15.19 0.77 -1.64
N ASP A 46 16.28 1.01 -2.38
CA ASP A 46 17.12 2.19 -2.24
C ASP A 46 16.65 3.24 -3.27
N PRO A 47 15.91 4.27 -2.84
CA PRO A 47 15.35 5.26 -3.75
C PRO A 47 16.42 6.22 -4.31
N TYR A 48 17.60 6.33 -3.68
CA TYR A 48 18.66 7.23 -4.17
C TYR A 48 19.44 6.63 -5.33
N THR A 49 19.58 5.30 -5.35
CA THR A 49 20.24 4.57 -6.46
C THR A 49 19.25 3.87 -7.38
N GLU A 50 17.96 3.97 -7.09
CA GLU A 50 16.87 3.29 -7.80
C GLU A 50 17.10 1.77 -7.93
N MET A 51 17.60 1.17 -6.84
CA MET A 51 17.95 -0.24 -6.73
C MET A 51 17.02 -0.99 -5.77
N ILE A 52 16.49 -2.12 -6.22
CA ILE A 52 15.71 -3.03 -5.39
C ILE A 52 16.55 -4.26 -5.10
N TYR A 53 16.74 -4.61 -3.83
CA TYR A 53 17.42 -5.84 -3.43
C TYR A 53 16.39 -6.89 -3.03
N LEU A 54 16.63 -8.14 -3.41
CA LEU A 54 15.79 -9.29 -3.06
C LEU A 54 16.66 -10.38 -2.44
N PHE A 55 16.25 -10.90 -1.28
CA PHE A 55 16.98 -11.95 -0.58
C PHE A 55 16.08 -13.11 -0.14
N GLY A 56 16.57 -14.32 -0.41
CA GLY A 56 16.05 -15.58 0.10
C GLY A 56 14.59 -15.87 -0.28
N GLY A 57 13.87 -16.50 0.66
CA GLY A 57 12.50 -16.98 0.49
C GLY A 57 12.43 -18.50 0.33
N TRP A 58 11.24 -19.00 0.01
CA TRP A 58 10.96 -20.41 -0.19
C TRP A 58 10.27 -20.63 -1.54
N ASP A 59 10.78 -21.54 -2.35
CA ASP A 59 10.38 -21.72 -3.76
C ASP A 59 9.20 -22.68 -3.99
N GLY A 60 8.77 -23.39 -2.96
CA GLY A 60 7.85 -24.53 -3.10
C GLY A 60 8.39 -25.81 -2.48
N ASN A 61 9.71 -25.89 -2.36
CA ASN A 61 10.44 -27.09 -1.97
C ASN A 61 11.50 -26.79 -0.92
N GLN A 62 12.27 -25.72 -1.08
CA GLN A 62 13.40 -25.38 -0.24
C GLN A 62 13.50 -23.88 0.03
N ASP A 63 14.20 -23.53 1.11
CA ASP A 63 14.63 -22.17 1.35
C ASP A 63 15.76 -21.78 0.38
N LEU A 64 15.85 -20.50 0.07
CA LEU A 64 16.81 -19.92 -0.86
C LEU A 64 17.82 -19.03 -0.11
N SER A 65 19.06 -18.99 -0.58
CA SER A 65 20.16 -18.15 -0.07
C SER A 65 20.68 -17.17 -1.14
N ASP A 66 19.99 -17.01 -2.26
CA ASP A 66 20.39 -16.13 -3.36
C ASP A 66 20.05 -14.65 -3.05
N LEU A 67 20.95 -13.76 -3.49
CA LEU A 67 20.80 -12.31 -3.39
C LEU A 67 20.77 -11.71 -4.79
N TRP A 68 19.72 -10.94 -5.06
CA TRP A 68 19.49 -10.27 -6.34
C TRP A 68 19.39 -8.77 -6.16
N ALA A 69 19.72 -8.04 -7.22
CA ALA A 69 19.43 -6.62 -7.34
C ALA A 69 18.74 -6.30 -8.66
N TYR A 70 17.74 -5.43 -8.63
CA TYR A 70 17.08 -4.89 -9.80
C TYR A 70 17.33 -3.39 -9.91
N HIS A 71 17.90 -2.97 -11.02
CA HIS A 71 18.11 -1.56 -11.33
C HIS A 71 16.90 -1.04 -12.12
N VAL A 72 16.14 -0.13 -11.50
CA VAL A 72 14.87 0.38 -12.06
C VAL A 72 15.05 1.09 -13.40
N PRO A 73 16.02 2.02 -13.59
CA PRO A 73 16.20 2.73 -14.86
C PRO A 73 16.53 1.81 -16.03
N THR A 74 17.43 0.84 -15.84
CA THR A 74 17.79 -0.10 -16.93
C THR A 74 16.85 -1.28 -17.03
N ARG A 75 15.97 -1.47 -16.05
CA ARG A 75 15.04 -2.60 -15.92
C ARG A 75 15.72 -3.97 -15.93
N LYS A 76 16.84 -4.09 -15.21
CA LYS A 76 17.68 -5.30 -15.23
C LYS A 76 17.86 -5.89 -13.86
N TRP A 77 17.60 -7.19 -13.78
CA TRP A 77 18.04 -8.02 -12.66
C TRP A 77 19.52 -8.38 -12.81
N THR A 78 20.23 -8.37 -11.69
CA THR A 78 21.59 -8.86 -11.52
C THR A 78 21.59 -9.82 -10.35
N LEU A 79 22.08 -11.03 -10.59
CA LEU A 79 22.37 -11.98 -9.53
C LEU A 79 23.67 -11.57 -8.86
N ILE A 80 23.60 -11.09 -7.61
CA ILE A 80 24.78 -10.70 -6.84
C ILE A 80 25.51 -11.95 -6.39
N THR A 81 24.79 -12.87 -5.73
CA THR A 81 25.35 -14.15 -5.29
C THR A 81 24.29 -15.25 -5.31
N LYS A 82 24.72 -16.45 -5.70
CA LYS A 82 23.88 -17.67 -5.73
C LYS A 82 23.73 -18.30 -4.36
N ASP A 83 24.75 -18.12 -3.51
CA ASP A 83 24.80 -18.72 -2.20
C ASP A 83 25.52 -17.77 -1.25
N THR A 84 24.72 -16.99 -0.51
CA THR A 84 25.23 -16.03 0.47
C THR A 84 26.06 -16.69 1.57
N GLU A 85 25.76 -17.94 1.97
CA GLU A 85 26.49 -18.65 3.04
C GLU A 85 27.94 -18.93 2.64
N ALA A 86 28.16 -19.31 1.38
CA ALA A 86 29.50 -19.51 0.82
C ALA A 86 30.38 -18.24 0.84
N GLU A 87 29.75 -17.06 0.93
CA GLU A 87 30.41 -15.75 0.98
C GLU A 87 30.39 -15.12 2.39
N GLY A 88 30.15 -15.93 3.42
CA GLY A 88 30.14 -15.49 4.82
C GLY A 88 28.86 -14.75 5.23
N GLY A 89 27.81 -14.87 4.42
CA GLY A 89 26.48 -14.34 4.68
C GLY A 89 25.53 -15.33 5.36
N PRO A 90 24.25 -14.97 5.46
CA PRO A 90 23.24 -15.79 6.11
C PRO A 90 22.91 -17.06 5.31
N SER A 91 22.70 -18.18 5.98
CA SER A 91 22.18 -19.41 5.36
C SER A 91 20.80 -19.22 4.71
N ALA A 92 20.43 -20.16 3.84
CA ALA A 92 19.12 -20.18 3.17
C ALA A 92 17.96 -20.01 4.14
N ARG A 93 17.06 -19.07 3.86
CA ARG A 93 15.99 -18.70 4.81
C ARG A 93 14.76 -18.07 4.19
N SER A 94 13.61 -18.33 4.82
CA SER A 94 12.34 -17.65 4.58
C SER A 94 11.73 -17.12 5.89
N CYS A 95 10.72 -16.24 5.77
CA CYS A 95 10.03 -15.59 6.89
C CYS A 95 10.95 -14.78 7.83
N HIS A 96 12.14 -14.45 7.33
CA HIS A 96 13.09 -13.50 7.92
C HIS A 96 12.66 -12.06 7.61
N LYS A 97 13.41 -11.06 8.08
CA LYS A 97 13.21 -9.65 7.69
C LYS A 97 14.51 -8.98 7.33
N VAL A 98 14.39 -7.94 6.50
CA VAL A 98 15.49 -7.02 6.19
C VAL A 98 15.05 -5.57 6.38
N CYS A 99 15.99 -4.69 6.69
CA CYS A 99 15.81 -3.25 6.57
C CYS A 99 17.07 -2.59 6.00
N LEU A 100 16.89 -1.53 5.21
CA LEU A 100 17.96 -0.78 4.58
C LEU A 100 18.29 0.48 5.39
N ASP A 101 19.58 0.74 5.60
CA ASP A 101 20.14 2.05 5.88
C ASP A 101 20.59 2.67 4.54
N PRO A 102 19.79 3.54 3.90
CA PRO A 102 20.11 4.03 2.57
C PRO A 102 21.28 5.03 2.58
N GLU A 103 21.52 5.75 3.68
CA GLU A 103 22.66 6.68 3.80
C GLU A 103 24.00 5.95 3.87
N ARG A 104 24.03 4.76 4.49
CA ARG A 104 25.23 3.92 4.59
C ARG A 104 25.24 2.77 3.59
N ARG A 105 24.16 2.59 2.84
CA ARG A 105 23.95 1.49 1.88
C ARG A 105 24.20 0.13 2.52
N GLN A 106 23.56 -0.10 3.67
CA GLN A 106 23.69 -1.32 4.47
C GLN A 106 22.34 -2.01 4.64
N ILE A 107 22.28 -3.32 4.39
CA ILE A 107 21.07 -4.14 4.57
C ILE A 107 21.26 -5.02 5.79
N PHE A 108 20.42 -4.84 6.81
CA PHE A 108 20.40 -5.66 8.01
C PHE A 108 19.42 -6.80 7.85
N THR A 109 19.80 -8.02 8.25
CA THR A 109 18.99 -9.25 8.07
C THR A 109 18.87 -10.00 9.39
N LEU A 110 17.63 -10.33 9.79
CA LEU A 110 17.36 -11.03 11.05
C LEU A 110 16.27 -12.10 10.89
N GLY A 111 16.43 -13.18 11.65
CA GLY A 111 15.44 -14.23 11.86
C GLY A 111 15.29 -15.19 10.69
N ARG A 112 14.43 -16.19 10.87
CA ARG A 112 14.04 -17.21 9.88
C ARG A 112 13.02 -18.17 10.48
N TYR A 113 12.24 -18.83 9.63
CA TYR A 113 11.42 -19.97 10.02
C TYR A 113 12.24 -21.27 9.98
N LEU A 114 11.94 -22.20 10.90
CA LEU A 114 12.43 -23.59 10.87
C LEU A 114 11.30 -24.54 11.24
N ASP A 115 11.16 -25.60 10.45
CA ASP A 115 10.27 -26.70 10.80
C ASP A 115 10.71 -27.38 12.10
N THR A 116 9.77 -27.88 12.89
CA THR A 116 10.00 -28.53 14.19
C THR A 116 11.06 -29.63 14.11
N GLN A 117 11.08 -30.41 13.02
CA GLN A 117 12.03 -31.51 12.86
C GLN A 117 13.49 -31.03 12.72
N TYR A 118 13.69 -29.78 12.31
CA TYR A 118 15.01 -29.18 12.15
C TYR A 118 15.37 -28.29 13.33
N ARG A 119 14.71 -28.36 14.49
CA ARG A 119 15.04 -27.48 15.63
C ARG A 119 16.02 -28.16 16.56
N SER A 120 17.26 -27.70 16.56
CA SER A 120 18.32 -28.07 17.49
C SER A 120 18.86 -26.82 18.21
N PRO A 121 19.51 -26.95 19.37
CA PRO A 121 20.11 -25.80 20.05
C PRO A 121 21.01 -24.97 19.14
N GLU A 122 21.76 -25.63 18.25
CA GLU A 122 22.71 -24.97 17.35
C GLU A 122 22.01 -24.09 16.29
N ASN A 123 20.91 -24.56 15.73
CA ASN A 123 20.20 -23.82 14.69
C ASN A 123 19.09 -22.89 15.20
N LEU A 124 18.81 -22.93 16.51
CA LEU A 124 17.93 -21.98 17.18
C LEU A 124 18.64 -20.70 17.64
N LYS A 125 19.93 -20.55 17.32
CA LYS A 125 20.65 -19.29 17.48
C LYS A 125 20.06 -18.20 16.58
N SER A 126 19.91 -16.99 17.11
CA SER A 126 19.35 -15.85 16.39
C SER A 126 20.46 -15.05 15.74
N ASP A 127 20.96 -15.54 14.60
CA ASP A 127 22.02 -14.87 13.86
C ASP A 127 21.58 -13.51 13.29
N PHE A 128 22.48 -12.54 13.27
CA PHE A 128 22.21 -11.20 12.76
C PHE A 128 23.34 -10.72 11.86
N TYR A 129 22.98 -10.34 10.63
CA TYR A 129 23.94 -9.99 9.58
C TYR A 129 23.70 -8.57 9.07
N VAL A 130 24.76 -7.98 8.53
CA VAL A 130 24.69 -6.83 7.65
C VAL A 130 25.37 -7.14 6.33
N TYR A 131 24.76 -6.72 5.24
CA TYR A 131 25.34 -6.69 3.90
C TYR A 131 25.69 -5.25 3.55
N ASP A 132 26.96 -5.01 3.24
CA ASP A 132 27.45 -3.73 2.77
C ASP A 132 27.41 -3.71 1.24
N ILE A 133 26.54 -2.86 0.69
CA ILE A 133 26.28 -2.81 -0.75
C ILE A 133 27.50 -2.29 -1.51
N GLU A 134 28.25 -1.36 -0.94
CA GLU A 134 29.39 -0.72 -1.62
C GLU A 134 30.55 -1.67 -1.81
N SER A 135 30.88 -2.43 -0.76
CA SER A 135 31.94 -3.41 -0.79
C SER A 135 31.50 -4.79 -1.27
N ASN A 136 30.19 -5.03 -1.44
CA ASN A 136 29.60 -6.33 -1.78
C ASN A 136 30.03 -7.42 -0.78
N ARG A 137 29.85 -7.14 0.52
CA ARG A 137 30.32 -8.04 1.58
C ARG A 137 29.29 -8.23 2.67
N TRP A 138 29.13 -9.48 3.08
CA TRP A 138 28.44 -9.84 4.31
C TRP A 138 29.35 -9.71 5.52
N THR A 139 28.77 -9.31 6.64
CA THR A 139 29.39 -9.33 7.97
C THR A 139 28.38 -9.90 8.96
N LEU A 140 28.80 -10.94 9.68
CA LEU A 140 28.10 -11.45 10.85
C LEU A 140 28.28 -10.46 12.01
N ILE A 141 27.20 -9.86 12.48
CA ILE A 141 27.21 -8.94 13.63
C ILE A 141 27.27 -9.76 14.93
N THR A 142 26.42 -10.78 15.04
CA THR A 142 26.42 -11.72 16.17
C THR A 142 25.82 -13.06 15.77
N GLU A 143 26.37 -14.14 16.33
CA GLU A 143 25.85 -15.50 16.16
C GLU A 143 24.50 -15.70 16.86
N ASP A 144 24.25 -15.00 17.96
CA ASP A 144 23.00 -15.08 18.70
C ASP A 144 22.64 -13.72 19.34
N THR A 145 21.61 -13.06 18.81
CA THR A 145 21.10 -11.81 19.38
C THR A 145 20.55 -12.01 20.79
N GLY A 146 20.04 -13.19 21.14
CA GLY A 146 19.52 -13.47 22.48
C GLY A 146 20.58 -13.35 23.57
N MET A 147 21.82 -13.76 23.27
CA MET A 147 22.96 -13.63 24.19
C MET A 147 23.40 -12.18 24.41
N MET A 148 23.04 -11.28 23.50
CA MET A 148 23.35 -9.85 23.55
C MET A 148 22.19 -9.01 24.11
N GLY A 149 21.17 -9.64 24.71
CA GLY A 149 19.96 -8.97 25.20
C GLY A 149 18.97 -8.56 24.10
N GLY A 150 19.17 -9.02 22.87
CA GLY A 150 18.27 -8.87 21.74
C GLY A 150 17.18 -9.95 21.68
N PRO A 151 16.42 -10.02 20.58
CA PRO A 151 15.39 -11.05 20.40
C PRO A 151 16.01 -12.46 20.28
N GLN A 152 15.24 -13.48 20.67
CA GLN A 152 15.55 -14.87 20.30
C GLN A 152 15.25 -15.12 18.83
N LEU A 153 15.49 -16.35 18.34
CA LEU A 153 15.21 -16.67 16.95
C LEU A 153 13.70 -16.59 16.66
N ILE A 154 13.35 -15.67 15.78
CA ILE A 154 11.97 -15.30 15.46
C ILE A 154 11.71 -15.34 13.95
N PHE A 155 10.44 -15.51 13.58
CA PHE A 155 9.97 -15.42 12.20
C PHE A 155 8.66 -14.62 12.11
N ASP A 156 8.36 -14.11 10.91
CA ASP A 156 7.20 -13.26 10.63
C ASP A 156 7.09 -12.01 11.53
N HIS A 157 8.24 -11.54 12.01
CA HIS A 157 8.41 -10.26 12.70
C HIS A 157 8.48 -9.11 11.69
N GLN A 158 8.66 -7.88 12.18
CA GLN A 158 8.95 -6.72 11.34
C GLN A 158 10.21 -5.98 11.80
N MET A 159 10.85 -5.31 10.84
CA MET A 159 12.04 -4.48 11.07
C MET A 159 11.84 -3.10 10.42
N SER A 160 12.37 -2.04 11.05
CA SER A 160 12.40 -0.69 10.47
C SER A 160 13.67 0.03 10.89
N MET A 161 14.24 0.83 9.99
CA MET A 161 15.47 1.60 10.25
C MET A 161 15.13 3.07 10.55
N ASP A 162 15.58 3.57 11.70
CA ASP A 162 15.72 5.00 11.96
C ASP A 162 17.10 5.43 11.49
N VAL A 163 17.15 5.95 10.27
CA VAL A 163 18.40 6.36 9.60
C VAL A 163 19.11 7.45 10.40
N ALA A 164 18.37 8.43 10.91
CA ALA A 164 18.93 9.58 11.62
C ALA A 164 19.68 9.19 12.90
N LYS A 165 19.17 8.20 13.65
CA LYS A 165 19.82 7.68 14.86
C LYS A 165 20.64 6.41 14.63
N ARG A 166 20.61 5.88 13.42
CA ARG A 166 21.13 4.55 13.07
C ARG A 166 20.68 3.45 14.04
N THR A 167 19.36 3.35 14.20
CA THR A 167 18.71 2.38 15.10
C THR A 167 17.74 1.50 14.33
N VAL A 168 17.88 0.18 14.47
CA VAL A 168 16.95 -0.81 13.92
C VAL A 168 15.91 -1.15 14.97
N TYR A 169 14.63 -0.98 14.67
CA TYR A 169 13.52 -1.45 15.51
C TYR A 169 13.04 -2.81 15.03
N VAL A 170 12.83 -3.74 15.97
CA VAL A 170 12.38 -5.12 15.70
C VAL A 170 11.15 -5.40 16.55
N PHE A 171 10.04 -5.77 15.93
CA PHE A 171 8.79 -6.02 16.64
C PHE A 171 8.10 -7.33 16.26
N GLY A 172 7.55 -7.99 17.27
CA GLY A 172 6.66 -9.13 17.12
C GLY A 172 7.38 -10.40 16.70
N GLY A 173 6.73 -11.19 15.86
CA GLY A 173 7.22 -12.51 15.47
C GLY A 173 7.04 -13.57 16.55
N ARG A 174 6.98 -14.82 16.11
CA ARG A 174 6.90 -15.98 17.00
C ARG A 174 8.31 -16.50 17.28
N VAL A 175 8.59 -16.78 18.55
CA VAL A 175 9.86 -17.36 18.99
C VAL A 175 9.86 -18.86 18.66
N LEU A 176 10.95 -19.33 18.06
CA LEU A 176 11.16 -20.76 17.81
C LEU A 176 11.74 -21.44 19.06
N THR A 177 11.01 -22.44 19.57
CA THR A 177 11.43 -23.24 20.72
C THR A 177 11.90 -24.62 20.29
N PRO A 178 12.80 -25.26 21.06
CA PRO A 178 13.16 -26.66 20.88
C PRO A 178 11.93 -27.59 20.90
N PRO A 179 12.03 -28.80 20.33
CA PRO A 179 11.00 -29.83 20.46
C PRO A 179 10.75 -30.19 21.93
N ALA A 180 9.50 -30.54 22.27
CA ALA A 180 9.13 -30.91 23.63
C ALA A 180 9.95 -32.12 24.11
N GLY A 181 10.61 -31.99 25.27
CA GLY A 181 11.44 -33.04 25.88
C GLY A 181 12.95 -32.76 25.88
N MET A 182 13.42 -31.72 25.19
CA MET A 182 14.77 -31.19 25.38
C MET A 182 14.72 -30.00 26.35
N ALA A 183 15.46 -30.08 27.47
CA ALA A 183 15.57 -28.97 28.42
C ALA A 183 16.28 -27.78 27.76
N ASP A 184 15.74 -26.57 27.94
CA ASP A 184 16.38 -25.33 27.51
C ASP A 184 17.11 -24.72 28.72
N ASP A 185 18.42 -24.95 28.83
CA ASP A 185 19.27 -24.44 29.92
C ASP A 185 19.68 -22.96 29.71
N ARG A 186 19.09 -22.24 28.74
CA ARG A 186 19.44 -20.84 28.45
C ARG A 186 18.92 -19.86 29.53
N PRO A 187 19.77 -18.93 30.03
CA PRO A 187 19.34 -17.93 31.00
C PRO A 187 18.26 -17.00 30.41
N GLY A 188 17.15 -16.84 31.12
CA GLY A 188 15.99 -16.03 30.66
C GLY A 188 14.84 -16.85 30.07
N CYS A 189 15.04 -18.14 29.83
CA CYS A 189 13.96 -19.08 29.53
C CYS A 189 13.28 -19.53 30.84
N VAL A 190 12.44 -18.67 31.43
CA VAL A 190 11.47 -19.14 32.41
C VAL A 190 10.37 -19.89 31.64
N GLY A 191 10.70 -21.10 31.19
CA GLY A 191 9.72 -22.05 30.69
C GLY A 191 8.82 -22.45 31.84
N LEU A 192 7.62 -21.85 31.91
CA LEU A 192 6.49 -22.50 32.55
C LEU A 192 6.32 -23.86 31.87
N VAL A 193 6.84 -24.89 32.51
CA VAL A 193 6.58 -26.29 32.16
C VAL A 193 5.06 -26.46 32.12
N GLY A 194 4.49 -26.57 30.91
CA GLY A 194 3.09 -26.97 30.73
C GLY A 194 2.15 -26.07 29.94
N THR A 195 2.55 -24.92 29.39
CA THR A 195 1.62 -24.15 28.53
C THR A 195 1.90 -24.38 27.04
N SER A 196 0.93 -24.96 26.33
CA SER A 196 0.92 -25.22 24.88
C SER A 196 0.82 -23.97 23.99
N GLU A 197 1.02 -22.77 24.56
CA GLU A 197 0.78 -21.50 23.88
C GLU A 197 2.04 -20.96 23.16
N PRO A 198 1.89 -20.38 21.96
CA PRO A 198 3.00 -19.76 21.24
C PRO A 198 3.66 -18.62 22.04
N THR A 199 4.99 -18.62 22.12
CA THR A 199 5.78 -17.50 22.68
C THR A 199 6.10 -16.46 21.59
N PHE A 200 6.06 -15.18 21.95
CA PHE A 200 6.36 -14.07 21.04
C PHE A 200 7.44 -13.14 21.63
N SER A 201 8.11 -12.37 20.76
CA SER A 201 9.38 -11.70 21.11
C SER A 201 9.23 -10.43 21.98
N GLY A 202 8.40 -9.49 21.56
CA GLY A 202 8.35 -8.12 22.09
C GLY A 202 8.81 -7.06 21.08
N LEU A 203 9.12 -5.86 21.58
CA LEU A 203 9.72 -4.74 20.83
C LEU A 203 11.15 -4.50 21.30
N PHE A 204 12.09 -4.49 20.37
CA PHE A 204 13.51 -4.23 20.61
C PHE A 204 14.02 -3.11 19.72
N SER A 205 15.08 -2.45 20.16
CA SER A 205 15.93 -1.59 19.34
C SER A 205 17.36 -2.08 19.34
N TYR A 206 18.01 -2.03 18.19
CA TYR A 206 19.44 -2.25 18.02
C TYR A 206 20.09 -0.95 17.56
N HIS A 207 20.96 -0.39 18.40
CA HIS A 207 21.71 0.81 18.06
C HIS A 207 22.99 0.41 17.34
N VAL A 208 23.07 0.72 16.05
CA VAL A 208 24.14 0.25 15.15
C VAL A 208 25.52 0.76 15.58
N PRO A 209 25.72 2.06 15.92
CA PRO A 209 27.04 2.56 16.27
C PRO A 209 27.68 1.93 17.52
N THR A 210 26.87 1.50 18.50
CA THR A 210 27.39 0.90 19.74
C THR A 210 27.27 -0.62 19.77
N ASN A 211 26.64 -1.23 18.76
CA ASN A 211 26.35 -2.67 18.72
C ASN A 211 25.62 -3.16 19.98
N THR A 212 24.56 -2.44 20.38
CA THR A 212 23.81 -2.74 21.61
C THR A 212 22.33 -2.94 21.33
N TRP A 213 21.78 -4.01 21.90
CA TRP A 213 20.34 -4.25 21.95
C TRP A 213 19.72 -3.61 23.19
N THR A 214 18.47 -3.18 23.06
CA THR A 214 17.65 -2.72 24.18
C THR A 214 16.24 -3.21 23.97
N LYS A 215 15.66 -3.83 25.01
CA LYS A 215 14.26 -4.22 25.01
C LYS A 215 13.40 -3.02 25.38
N LEU A 216 12.50 -2.63 24.48
CA LEU A 216 11.62 -1.47 24.67
C LEU A 216 10.28 -1.88 25.27
N CYS A 217 9.72 -3.03 24.84
CA CYS A 217 8.49 -3.57 25.38
C CYS A 217 8.51 -5.11 25.42
N ASP A 218 8.02 -5.68 26.52
CA ASP A 218 7.72 -7.10 26.62
C ASP A 218 6.44 -7.47 25.86
N ASP A 219 6.30 -8.75 25.51
CA ASP A 219 5.02 -9.27 24.99
C ASP A 219 3.96 -9.31 26.10
N SER A 220 2.85 -8.60 25.88
CA SER A 220 1.68 -8.68 26.76
C SER A 220 0.83 -9.90 26.41
N SER A 221 0.80 -10.90 27.31
CA SER A 221 0.00 -12.12 27.12
C SER A 221 -1.52 -11.88 27.20
N ARG A 222 -1.95 -10.82 27.89
CA ARG A 222 -3.35 -10.40 28.04
C ARG A 222 -3.54 -8.95 27.57
N PRO A 223 -4.74 -8.57 27.11
CA PRO A 223 -5.06 -7.15 26.93
C PRO A 223 -4.88 -6.44 28.28
N GLY A 224 -4.24 -5.26 28.27
CA GLY A 224 -4.02 -4.46 29.47
C GLY A 224 -5.31 -4.07 30.19
N SER A 225 -5.18 -3.44 31.36
CA SER A 225 -6.32 -2.85 32.06
C SER A 225 -7.11 -1.90 31.14
N PRO A 226 -8.44 -1.82 31.28
CA PRO A 226 -9.28 -0.93 30.46
C PRO A 226 -8.71 0.50 30.49
N GLY A 227 -8.44 1.08 29.31
CA GLY A 227 -7.91 2.44 29.16
C GLY A 227 -6.38 2.56 29.09
N VAL A 228 -5.61 1.48 29.26
CA VAL A 228 -4.16 1.49 29.00
C VAL A 228 -3.86 0.74 27.70
N PRO A 229 -3.49 1.44 26.62
CA PRO A 229 -3.20 0.79 25.35
C PRO A 229 -1.91 -0.05 25.45
N THR A 230 -2.03 -1.35 25.19
CA THR A 230 -0.91 -2.31 25.22
C THR A 230 -0.69 -2.93 23.85
N ILE A 231 0.57 -2.98 23.40
CA ILE A 231 0.91 -3.62 22.13
C ILE A 231 1.26 -5.09 22.41
N ARG A 232 0.46 -6.00 21.85
CA ARG A 232 0.73 -7.45 21.89
C ARG A 232 1.62 -7.87 20.73
N SER A 233 2.56 -8.77 20.91
CA SER A 233 3.33 -9.30 19.77
C SER A 233 2.46 -10.20 18.90
N ARG A 234 2.81 -10.30 17.62
CA ARG A 234 1.99 -10.97 16.59
C ARG A 234 2.85 -11.29 15.36
N VAL A 235 2.38 -12.20 14.52
CA VAL A 235 3.05 -12.55 13.24
C VAL A 235 2.33 -11.92 12.06
N GLY A 236 3.06 -11.65 10.99
CA GLY A 236 2.47 -11.23 9.70
C GLY A 236 1.78 -9.85 9.71
N HIS A 237 1.99 -9.06 10.77
CA HIS A 237 1.55 -7.67 10.89
C HIS A 237 2.42 -6.76 10.03
N SER A 238 2.02 -5.50 9.91
CA SER A 238 2.85 -4.45 9.32
C SER A 238 3.38 -3.50 10.40
N MET A 239 4.63 -3.08 10.25
CA MET A 239 5.27 -2.05 11.07
C MET A 239 6.03 -1.09 10.18
N LEU A 240 5.83 0.21 10.38
CA LEU A 240 6.43 1.28 9.58
C LEU A 240 6.95 2.38 10.50
N PHE A 241 8.16 2.88 10.25
CA PHE A 241 8.71 4.02 10.99
C PHE A 241 8.48 5.32 10.24
N HIS A 242 7.89 6.32 10.92
CA HIS A 242 7.76 7.66 10.39
C HIS A 242 8.82 8.59 11.01
N PRO A 243 9.81 9.08 10.24
CA PRO A 243 10.91 9.87 10.77
C PRO A 243 10.46 11.23 11.32
N GLY A 244 9.51 11.91 10.66
CA GLY A 244 9.01 13.23 11.09
C GLY A 244 8.37 13.24 12.48
N CYS A 245 7.45 12.31 12.77
CA CYS A 245 6.79 12.22 14.07
C CYS A 245 7.42 11.20 15.04
N ARG A 246 8.50 10.53 14.64
CA ARG A 246 9.26 9.53 15.41
C ARG A 246 8.37 8.43 16.03
N LYS A 247 7.45 7.91 15.22
CA LYS A 247 6.52 6.84 15.62
C LYS A 247 6.66 5.61 14.75
N LEU A 248 6.54 4.44 15.39
CA LEU A 248 6.24 3.19 14.71
C LEU A 248 4.72 3.07 14.57
N PHE A 249 4.23 2.86 13.36
CA PHE A 249 2.85 2.51 13.06
C PHE A 249 2.74 1.00 12.94
N ILE A 250 1.91 0.36 13.77
CA ILE A 250 1.79 -1.09 13.86
C ILE A 250 0.33 -1.47 13.70
N PHE A 251 0.01 -2.33 12.73
CA PHE A 251 -1.36 -2.77 12.51
C PHE A 251 -1.48 -4.19 11.99
N ALA A 252 -2.66 -4.76 12.24
CA ALA A 252 -3.08 -6.08 11.80
C ALA A 252 -2.17 -7.23 12.24
N GLY A 253 -2.18 -8.32 11.47
CA GLY A 253 -1.45 -9.55 11.73
C GLY A 253 -2.26 -10.58 12.50
N GLN A 254 -1.58 -11.60 13.01
CA GLN A 254 -2.21 -12.72 13.66
C GLN A 254 -1.54 -13.01 15.00
N ARG A 255 -2.36 -13.27 16.01
CA ARG A 255 -1.92 -13.82 17.29
C ARG A 255 -2.71 -15.09 17.57
N SER A 256 -2.02 -16.22 17.65
CA SER A 256 -2.64 -17.53 17.81
C SER A 256 -3.68 -17.80 16.70
N LYS A 257 -4.95 -17.99 17.04
CA LYS A 257 -6.04 -18.20 16.06
C LYS A 257 -6.77 -16.91 15.68
N GLU A 258 -6.40 -15.78 16.27
CA GLU A 258 -7.06 -14.50 16.09
C GLU A 258 -6.34 -13.66 15.04
N TYR A 259 -7.07 -13.26 14.00
CA TYR A 259 -6.66 -12.20 13.10
C TYR A 259 -7.02 -10.85 13.70
N LEU A 260 -6.02 -9.99 13.75
CA LEU A 260 -6.09 -8.66 14.30
C LEU A 260 -6.25 -7.65 13.17
N ASN A 261 -6.96 -6.57 13.45
CA ASN A 261 -7.13 -5.37 12.64
C ASN A 261 -7.03 -4.12 13.52
N ASP A 262 -6.43 -4.29 14.71
CA ASP A 262 -6.09 -3.22 15.61
C ASP A 262 -4.95 -2.37 14.99
N PHE A 263 -4.91 -1.09 15.36
CA PHE A 263 -3.95 -0.14 14.81
C PHE A 263 -3.42 0.77 15.92
N PHE A 264 -2.11 0.83 16.08
CA PHE A 264 -1.44 1.61 17.12
C PHE A 264 -0.25 2.40 16.58
N THR A 265 0.16 3.39 17.38
CA THR A 265 1.47 4.02 17.27
C THR A 265 2.28 3.80 18.54
N PHE A 266 3.59 3.65 18.37
CA PHE A 266 4.57 3.64 19.45
C PHE A 266 5.57 4.77 19.20
N HIS A 267 5.66 5.74 20.12
CA HIS A 267 6.63 6.83 20.02
C HIS A 267 8.00 6.34 20.48
N VAL A 268 8.99 6.35 19.60
CA VAL A 268 10.26 5.63 19.85
C VAL A 268 11.14 6.29 20.92
N ASP A 269 10.99 7.60 21.15
CA ASP A 269 11.78 8.30 22.18
C ASP A 269 11.09 8.37 23.56
N THR A 270 9.76 8.45 23.62
CA THR A 270 9.00 8.57 24.88
C THR A 270 8.40 7.24 25.35
N HIS A 271 8.42 6.22 24.49
CA HIS A 271 7.80 4.92 24.67
C HIS A 271 6.28 4.98 24.88
N GLU A 272 5.65 6.09 24.48
CA GLU A 272 4.20 6.25 24.55
C GLU A 272 3.51 5.38 23.49
N VAL A 273 2.54 4.59 23.93
CA VAL A 273 1.64 3.82 23.05
C VAL A 273 0.34 4.60 22.88
N ARG A 274 -0.12 4.77 21.63
CA ARG A 274 -1.47 5.28 21.35
C ARG A 274 -2.22 4.32 20.43
N GLN A 275 -3.46 4.05 20.80
CA GLN A 275 -4.38 3.27 19.97
C GLN A 275 -5.12 4.16 18.98
N ILE A 276 -5.08 3.81 17.70
CA ILE A 276 -5.79 4.49 16.62
C ILE A 276 -7.15 3.83 16.38
N SER A 277 -7.19 2.49 16.32
CA SER A 277 -8.45 1.73 16.18
C SER A 277 -8.40 0.44 17.01
N GLU A 278 -9.54 0.09 17.60
CA GLU A 278 -9.74 -1.15 18.37
C GLU A 278 -10.00 -2.38 17.49
N GLY A 279 -10.32 -2.20 16.21
CA GLY A 279 -10.59 -3.30 15.29
C GLY A 279 -11.93 -4.03 15.54
N ALA A 280 -12.80 -3.55 16.43
CA ALA A 280 -14.09 -4.19 16.72
C ALA A 280 -15.15 -3.96 15.63
N LYS A 281 -16.05 -4.94 15.49
CA LYS A 281 -17.07 -5.21 14.43
C LYS A 281 -17.86 -4.04 13.81
N LYS A 282 -17.89 -2.83 14.38
CA LYS A 282 -18.73 -1.72 13.90
C LYS A 282 -18.12 -0.89 12.76
N GLU A 283 -16.83 -1.05 12.48
CA GLU A 283 -16.10 -0.21 11.49
C GLU A 283 -15.68 -0.95 10.20
N ALA A 284 -16.10 -2.21 10.03
CA ALA A 284 -15.55 -3.15 9.04
C ALA A 284 -15.61 -2.68 7.56
N CYS A 285 -16.47 -1.73 7.21
CA CYS A 285 -16.52 -1.19 5.84
C CYS A 285 -15.45 -0.12 5.56
N ASN A 286 -14.93 0.56 6.59
CA ASN A 286 -14.07 1.73 6.46
C ASN A 286 -12.60 1.46 6.78
N ILE A 287 -12.24 0.22 7.12
CA ILE A 287 -10.86 -0.17 7.43
C ILE A 287 -10.49 -1.43 6.64
N PRO A 288 -9.18 -1.68 6.40
CA PRO A 288 -8.73 -2.94 5.84
C PRO A 288 -9.27 -4.14 6.64
N ALA A 289 -9.71 -5.17 5.94
CA ALA A 289 -10.21 -6.39 6.58
C ALA A 289 -9.13 -7.04 7.46
N ALA A 290 -9.54 -7.70 8.54
CA ALA A 290 -8.62 -8.51 9.34
C ALA A 290 -8.06 -9.64 8.45
N GLY A 291 -6.74 -9.76 8.41
CA GLY A 291 -6.09 -10.64 7.45
C GLY A 291 -4.67 -10.99 7.82
N PHE A 292 -4.16 -12.05 7.18
CA PHE A 292 -2.77 -12.46 7.26
C PHE A 292 -1.96 -11.75 6.17
N THR A 293 -0.68 -11.46 6.43
CA THR A 293 0.29 -11.01 5.40
C THR A 293 -0.09 -9.74 4.65
N GLN A 294 -0.60 -8.74 5.36
CA GLN A 294 -0.69 -7.39 4.80
C GLN A 294 0.73 -6.84 4.63
N ARG A 295 0.99 -6.22 3.48
CA ARG A 295 2.24 -5.50 3.22
C ARG A 295 1.93 -4.02 3.18
N ALA A 296 2.67 -3.26 3.99
CA ALA A 296 2.51 -1.84 4.10
C ALA A 296 3.80 -1.13 3.71
N THR A 297 3.65 0.06 3.17
CA THR A 297 4.74 1.01 2.92
C THR A 297 4.29 2.40 3.38
N ILE A 298 5.22 3.33 3.53
CA ILE A 298 4.94 4.68 4.04
C ILE A 298 5.60 5.73 3.17
N ASP A 299 4.86 6.81 2.91
CA ASP A 299 5.39 8.06 2.39
C ASP A 299 5.42 9.09 3.51
N PRO A 300 6.60 9.39 4.08
CA PRO A 300 6.71 10.33 5.18
C PRO A 300 6.50 11.79 4.75
N ASP A 301 6.69 12.11 3.46
CA ASP A 301 6.48 13.47 2.96
C ASP A 301 4.98 13.76 2.79
N LEU A 302 4.24 12.76 2.29
CA LEU A 302 2.80 12.85 2.11
C LEU A 302 2.01 12.54 3.39
N ASN A 303 2.66 12.01 4.43
CA ASN A 303 2.01 11.48 5.63
C ASN A 303 0.95 10.41 5.27
N GLU A 304 1.30 9.50 4.36
CA GLU A 304 0.41 8.46 3.83
C GLU A 304 1.00 7.06 4.10
N ILE A 305 0.15 6.12 4.54
CA ILE A 305 0.50 4.70 4.63
C ILE A 305 -0.29 3.94 3.57
N TYR A 306 0.41 3.14 2.77
CA TYR A 306 -0.17 2.32 1.71
C TYR A 306 -0.20 0.87 2.14
N VAL A 307 -1.33 0.19 1.94
CA VAL A 307 -1.52 -1.20 2.38
C VAL A 307 -2.09 -2.04 1.25
N LEU A 308 -1.33 -3.03 0.82
CA LEU A 308 -1.82 -4.12 -0.01
C LEU A 308 -2.22 -5.28 0.88
N SER A 309 -3.51 -5.61 0.88
CA SER A 309 -4.07 -6.76 1.58
C SER A 309 -4.41 -7.84 0.55
N GLY A 310 -3.85 -9.03 0.74
CA GLY A 310 -3.99 -10.18 -0.17
C GLY A 310 -4.79 -11.36 0.39
N LEU A 311 -4.96 -11.47 1.70
CA LEU A 311 -5.76 -12.54 2.33
C LEU A 311 -6.76 -11.91 3.30
N SER A 312 -8.05 -12.09 3.04
CA SER A 312 -9.12 -11.71 3.95
C SER A 312 -9.82 -12.98 4.43
N LYS A 313 -9.82 -13.22 5.75
CA LYS A 313 -10.61 -14.29 6.33
C LYS A 313 -11.87 -13.68 6.95
N ASP A 314 -12.99 -13.84 6.26
CA ASP A 314 -14.28 -13.50 6.82
C ASP A 314 -14.63 -14.53 7.90
N LYS A 315 -14.96 -14.08 9.12
CA LYS A 315 -15.32 -14.99 10.22
C LYS A 315 -16.65 -15.71 9.95
N GLU A 316 -17.48 -15.19 9.05
CA GLU A 316 -18.80 -15.74 8.73
C GLU A 316 -18.74 -16.80 7.61
N LYS A 317 -17.73 -16.74 6.74
CA LYS A 317 -17.51 -17.73 5.67
C LYS A 317 -16.40 -18.69 6.08
N ARG A 318 -16.63 -19.99 5.91
CA ARG A 318 -15.63 -21.02 6.24
C ARG A 318 -14.42 -21.03 5.30
N ASP A 319 -14.50 -20.31 4.18
CA ASP A 319 -13.48 -20.31 3.14
C ASP A 319 -12.53 -19.13 3.28
N ASP A 320 -11.23 -19.42 3.27
CA ASP A 320 -10.18 -18.42 3.14
C ASP A 320 -10.26 -17.83 1.72
N ASN A 321 -10.60 -16.55 1.60
CA ASN A 321 -10.70 -15.90 0.29
C ASN A 321 -9.50 -14.98 0.08
N VAL A 322 -8.66 -15.34 -0.89
CA VAL A 322 -7.52 -14.52 -1.30
C VAL A 322 -8.07 -13.41 -2.21
N GLN A 323 -8.00 -12.17 -1.74
CA GLN A 323 -8.56 -11.00 -2.43
C GLN A 323 -7.54 -9.87 -2.40
N ASN A 324 -7.42 -9.12 -3.49
CA ASN A 324 -6.60 -7.92 -3.50
C ASN A 324 -7.45 -6.70 -3.13
N SER A 325 -7.01 -5.99 -2.10
CA SER A 325 -7.47 -4.63 -1.85
C SER A 325 -6.29 -3.74 -1.52
N PHE A 326 -6.36 -2.50 -1.97
CA PHE A 326 -5.35 -1.49 -1.74
C PHE A 326 -5.95 -0.32 -0.98
N TRP A 327 -5.32 0.04 0.12
CA TRP A 327 -5.80 1.04 1.05
C TRP A 327 -4.76 2.13 1.27
N VAL A 328 -5.24 3.34 1.49
CA VAL A 328 -4.43 4.49 1.91
C VAL A 328 -4.93 4.96 3.26
N TYR A 329 -4.02 5.10 4.22
CA TYR A 329 -4.28 5.78 5.48
C TYR A 329 -3.60 7.14 5.48
N TYR A 330 -4.41 8.19 5.59
CA TYR A 330 -3.96 9.57 5.69
C TYR A 330 -3.69 9.89 7.16
N ILE A 331 -2.42 9.93 7.56
CA ILE A 331 -1.99 10.06 8.96
C ILE A 331 -2.53 11.37 9.56
N ALA A 332 -2.42 12.48 8.83
CA ALA A 332 -2.88 13.80 9.31
C ALA A 332 -4.40 13.87 9.54
N GLN A 333 -5.18 13.11 8.76
CA GLN A 333 -6.65 13.10 8.84
C GLN A 333 -7.18 11.98 9.72
N ASN A 334 -6.32 11.04 10.15
CA ASN A 334 -6.71 9.80 10.80
C ASN A 334 -7.81 9.05 10.03
N LYS A 335 -7.63 8.90 8.70
CA LYS A 335 -8.68 8.38 7.81
C LYS A 335 -8.13 7.32 6.86
N TRP A 336 -8.85 6.21 6.75
CA TRP A 336 -8.65 5.19 5.73
C TRP A 336 -9.48 5.48 4.47
N SER A 337 -8.95 5.10 3.31
CA SER A 337 -9.64 5.09 2.03
C SER A 337 -9.28 3.81 1.27
N CYS A 338 -10.28 3.09 0.79
CA CYS A 338 -10.10 1.94 -0.09
C CYS A 338 -10.05 2.44 -1.53
N ILE A 339 -8.88 2.41 -2.15
CA ILE A 339 -8.70 2.93 -3.52
C ILE A 339 -8.80 1.83 -4.59
N TYR A 340 -8.77 0.57 -4.16
CA TYR A 340 -8.89 -0.59 -5.03
C TYR A 340 -9.40 -1.79 -4.25
N ARG A 341 -10.34 -2.53 -4.84
CA ARG A 341 -10.77 -3.83 -4.35
C ARG A 341 -11.20 -4.70 -5.52
N ASN A 342 -10.68 -5.92 -5.56
CA ASN A 342 -11.11 -6.94 -6.51
C ASN A 342 -11.46 -8.24 -5.77
N GLU A 343 -12.72 -8.64 -5.92
CA GLU A 343 -13.29 -9.82 -5.25
C GLU A 343 -13.42 -11.03 -6.18
N ASN A 344 -12.97 -10.94 -7.43
CA ASN A 344 -13.05 -12.03 -8.39
C ASN A 344 -12.15 -13.21 -7.98
N THR A 345 -12.69 -14.42 -8.00
CA THR A 345 -11.97 -15.65 -7.62
C THR A 345 -11.77 -16.64 -8.77
N GLY A 346 -12.42 -16.41 -9.92
CA GLY A 346 -12.43 -17.35 -11.04
C GLY A 346 -11.13 -17.34 -11.84
N GLU A 347 -10.58 -18.52 -12.16
CA GLU A 347 -9.36 -18.65 -12.98
C GLU A 347 -9.51 -17.99 -14.36
N GLN A 348 -10.69 -18.07 -14.98
CA GLN A 348 -10.95 -17.43 -16.28
C GLN A 348 -10.80 -15.91 -16.22
N TYR A 349 -11.19 -15.29 -15.10
CA TYR A 349 -11.03 -13.85 -14.89
C TYR A 349 -9.55 -13.51 -14.79
N TRP A 350 -8.82 -14.21 -13.93
CA TRP A 350 -7.39 -13.94 -13.70
C TRP A 350 -6.52 -14.26 -14.91
N ASN A 351 -6.90 -15.22 -15.75
CA ASN A 351 -6.24 -15.45 -17.04
C ASN A 351 -6.41 -14.26 -18.00
N LYS A 352 -7.57 -13.57 -17.98
CA LYS A 352 -7.77 -12.35 -18.78
C LYS A 352 -7.04 -11.15 -18.20
N MET A 353 -6.94 -11.06 -16.87
CA MET A 353 -6.32 -9.94 -16.16
C MET A 353 -4.80 -10.08 -15.99
N GLN A 354 -4.19 -11.17 -16.44
CA GLN A 354 -2.77 -11.51 -16.21
C GLN A 354 -1.75 -10.44 -16.65
N HIS A 355 -2.13 -9.49 -17.51
CA HIS A 355 -1.29 -8.39 -17.97
C HIS A 355 -1.78 -7.01 -17.51
N LEU A 356 -2.91 -6.96 -16.81
CA LEU A 356 -3.55 -5.73 -16.36
C LEU A 356 -3.35 -5.49 -14.87
N GLU A 357 -3.35 -6.55 -14.06
CA GLU A 357 -3.16 -6.44 -12.62
C GLU A 357 -2.68 -7.77 -12.01
N PRO A 358 -1.99 -7.72 -10.86
CA PRO A 358 -1.55 -8.92 -10.17
C PRO A 358 -2.74 -9.68 -9.58
N CYS A 359 -2.69 -11.01 -9.66
CA CYS A 359 -3.65 -11.86 -8.97
C CYS A 359 -3.52 -11.78 -7.42
N PRO A 360 -4.57 -12.16 -6.66
CA PRO A 360 -4.52 -12.20 -5.21
C PRO A 360 -3.45 -13.15 -4.68
N ARG A 361 -2.71 -12.71 -3.66
CA ARG A 361 -1.55 -13.45 -3.16
C ARG A 361 -1.14 -13.10 -1.73
N PHE A 362 -0.53 -14.06 -1.03
CA PHE A 362 0.11 -13.85 0.27
C PHE A 362 1.61 -14.16 0.22
N ALA A 363 2.34 -13.86 1.29
CA ALA A 363 3.80 -14.06 1.39
C ALA A 363 4.61 -13.42 0.25
N HIS A 364 4.06 -12.39 -0.39
CA HIS A 364 4.73 -11.54 -1.38
C HIS A 364 5.54 -10.44 -0.66
N GLN A 365 6.26 -9.64 -1.44
CA GLN A 365 6.87 -8.41 -0.97
C GLN A 365 6.43 -7.21 -1.79
N LEU A 366 6.27 -6.08 -1.11
CA LEU A 366 5.92 -4.79 -1.68
C LEU A 366 6.90 -3.76 -1.13
N VAL A 367 7.63 -3.09 -2.01
CA VAL A 367 8.55 -1.99 -1.65
C VAL A 367 8.11 -0.71 -2.33
N TYR A 368 8.50 0.43 -1.77
CA TYR A 368 8.07 1.74 -2.23
C TYR A 368 9.26 2.66 -2.47
N ASP A 369 9.27 3.28 -3.64
CA ASP A 369 10.12 4.39 -3.98
C ASP A 369 9.39 5.70 -3.66
N HIS A 370 9.76 6.31 -2.53
CA HIS A 370 9.14 7.56 -2.10
C HIS A 370 9.61 8.78 -2.89
N ILE A 371 10.67 8.69 -3.69
CA ILE A 371 11.12 9.79 -4.54
C ILE A 371 10.28 9.82 -5.82
N ASN A 372 10.17 8.67 -6.48
CA ASN A 372 9.42 8.53 -7.74
C ASN A 372 7.92 8.20 -7.54
N LYS A 373 7.50 7.93 -6.31
CA LYS A 373 6.12 7.56 -5.90
C LYS A 373 5.62 6.29 -6.61
N VAL A 374 6.47 5.26 -6.69
CA VAL A 374 6.17 3.97 -7.35
C VAL A 374 6.34 2.81 -6.38
N HIS A 375 5.42 1.86 -6.40
CA HIS A 375 5.53 0.60 -5.67
C HIS A 375 5.99 -0.53 -6.59
N TYR A 376 6.70 -1.51 -6.01
CA TYR A 376 7.13 -2.72 -6.70
C TYR A 376 6.72 -3.97 -5.93
N LEU A 377 6.06 -4.91 -6.60
CA LEU A 377 5.50 -6.13 -6.05
C LEU A 377 6.15 -7.35 -6.72
N PHE A 378 6.65 -8.29 -5.92
CA PHE A 378 7.24 -9.53 -6.44
C PHE A 378 6.73 -10.79 -5.71
N GLY A 379 6.53 -11.85 -6.50
CA GLY A 379 6.33 -13.21 -6.04
C GLY A 379 5.13 -13.42 -5.11
N GLY A 380 5.26 -14.40 -4.20
CA GLY A 380 4.21 -14.81 -3.26
C GLY A 380 3.51 -16.11 -3.63
N ASN A 381 2.41 -16.41 -2.95
CA ASN A 381 1.56 -17.59 -3.17
C ASN A 381 0.14 -17.13 -3.54
N PRO A 382 -0.45 -17.61 -4.65
CA PRO A 382 -1.77 -17.21 -5.12
C PRO A 382 -2.95 -17.86 -4.36
N GLY A 383 -2.69 -18.69 -3.35
CA GLY A 383 -3.72 -19.33 -2.52
C GLY A 383 -4.52 -20.42 -3.20
N ARG A 384 -3.97 -21.06 -4.23
CA ARG A 384 -4.63 -22.20 -4.90
C ARG A 384 -4.58 -23.43 -3.98
N ALA A 385 -5.73 -23.82 -3.43
CA ALA A 385 -5.84 -24.96 -2.50
C ALA A 385 -5.31 -26.29 -3.07
N CYS A 386 -5.44 -26.50 -4.38
CA CYS A 386 -4.91 -27.68 -5.07
C CYS A 386 -3.37 -27.66 -5.26
N LEU A 387 -2.73 -26.49 -5.12
CA LEU A 387 -1.30 -26.27 -5.33
C LEU A 387 -0.70 -25.43 -4.18
N PRO A 388 -0.72 -25.92 -2.93
CA PRO A 388 -0.30 -25.14 -1.75
C PRO A 388 1.18 -24.71 -1.78
N LYS A 389 2.00 -25.46 -2.53
CA LYS A 389 3.43 -25.19 -2.73
C LYS A 389 3.71 -24.20 -3.86
N LEU A 390 2.71 -23.83 -4.67
CA LEU A 390 2.91 -22.90 -5.79
C LEU A 390 3.45 -21.56 -5.28
N ARG A 391 4.45 -21.05 -5.97
CA ARG A 391 4.99 -19.72 -5.79
C ARG A 391 5.00 -18.99 -7.12
N LEU A 392 4.92 -17.66 -7.04
CA LEU A 392 4.99 -16.76 -8.19
C LEU A 392 6.39 -16.15 -8.27
N ASP A 393 6.75 -15.72 -9.47
CA ASP A 393 7.96 -14.98 -9.86
C ASP A 393 7.64 -13.75 -10.72
N ASP A 394 6.36 -13.40 -10.84
CA ASP A 394 5.94 -12.21 -11.57
C ASP A 394 6.31 -10.93 -10.82
N PHE A 395 6.72 -9.92 -11.59
CA PHE A 395 7.16 -8.63 -11.09
C PHE A 395 6.28 -7.52 -11.61
N TRP A 396 5.82 -6.64 -10.72
CA TRP A 396 4.86 -5.59 -11.04
C TRP A 396 5.31 -4.24 -10.49
N GLN A 397 4.99 -3.18 -11.21
CA GLN A 397 4.98 -1.83 -10.68
C GLN A 397 3.55 -1.31 -10.50
N LEU A 398 3.34 -0.50 -9.47
CA LEU A 398 2.10 0.21 -9.20
C LEU A 398 2.38 1.70 -9.01
N GLN A 399 1.66 2.52 -9.75
CA GLN A 399 1.61 3.97 -9.54
C GLN A 399 0.22 4.37 -9.06
N LEU A 400 0.16 5.22 -8.04
CA LEU A 400 -1.09 5.79 -7.52
C LEU A 400 -1.27 7.17 -8.13
N CYS A 401 -2.26 7.32 -9.00
CA CYS A 401 -2.45 8.54 -9.79
C CYS A 401 -3.69 9.30 -9.32
N ARG A 402 -3.54 10.61 -9.13
CA ARG A 402 -4.67 11.56 -9.07
C ARG A 402 -4.83 12.25 -10.43
N PRO A 403 -5.98 12.89 -10.72
CA PRO A 403 -6.15 13.67 -11.93
C PRO A 403 -5.09 14.76 -12.05
N THR A 404 -4.56 14.97 -13.26
CA THR A 404 -3.59 16.03 -13.51
C THR A 404 -4.28 17.37 -13.75
N HIS A 405 -3.53 18.47 -13.59
CA HIS A 405 -4.03 19.80 -13.95
C HIS A 405 -4.52 19.88 -15.42
N ALA A 406 -3.84 19.18 -16.34
CA ALA A 406 -4.21 19.13 -17.74
C ALA A 406 -5.54 18.37 -17.95
N GLN A 407 -5.75 17.25 -17.26
CA GLN A 407 -7.01 16.50 -17.30
C GLN A 407 -8.18 17.33 -16.75
N LEU A 408 -7.97 18.08 -15.67
CA LEU A 408 -9.00 18.99 -15.15
C LEU A 408 -9.30 20.14 -16.08
N LEU A 409 -8.27 20.73 -16.72
CA LEU A 409 -8.47 21.75 -17.75
C LEU A 409 -9.31 21.21 -18.91
N GLN A 410 -9.00 20.00 -19.39
CA GLN A 410 -9.77 19.35 -20.46
C GLN A 410 -11.21 19.10 -20.04
N ARG A 411 -11.44 18.61 -18.81
CA ARG A 411 -12.79 18.45 -18.24
C ARG A 411 -13.55 19.76 -18.18
N CYS A 412 -12.92 20.84 -17.73
CA CYS A 412 -13.54 22.17 -17.67
C CYS A 412 -13.89 22.70 -19.06
N LYS A 413 -12.98 22.56 -20.03
CA LYS A 413 -13.24 22.91 -21.44
C LYS A 413 -14.39 22.08 -22.01
N LEU A 414 -14.47 20.79 -21.68
CA LEU A 414 -15.55 19.92 -22.13
C LEU A 414 -16.90 20.36 -21.56
N LEU A 415 -16.99 20.71 -20.27
CA LEU A 415 -18.21 21.24 -19.66
C LEU A 415 -18.69 22.51 -20.37
N ILE A 416 -17.79 23.46 -20.60
CA ILE A 416 -18.10 24.71 -21.32
C ILE A 416 -18.55 24.41 -22.76
N ARG A 417 -17.85 23.51 -23.46
CA ARG A 417 -18.18 23.16 -24.86
C ARG A 417 -19.53 22.43 -24.94
N LYS A 418 -19.85 21.53 -24.01
CA LYS A 418 -21.16 20.85 -23.92
C LYS A 418 -22.30 21.84 -23.70
N HIS A 419 -22.13 22.74 -22.75
CA HIS A 419 -23.12 23.78 -22.48
C HIS A 419 -23.36 24.68 -23.69
N ARG A 420 -22.29 25.12 -24.35
CA ARG A 420 -22.40 25.90 -25.59
C ARG A 420 -23.12 25.13 -26.70
N PHE A 421 -22.90 23.81 -26.79
CA PHE A 421 -23.63 22.98 -27.75
C PHE A 421 -25.13 22.95 -27.45
N GLU A 422 -25.53 22.82 -26.18
CA GLU A 422 -26.94 22.84 -25.77
C GLU A 422 -27.60 24.20 -26.10
N GLU A 423 -26.94 25.32 -25.80
CA GLU A 423 -27.42 26.66 -26.19
C GLU A 423 -27.57 26.81 -27.71
N LEU A 424 -26.63 26.28 -28.49
CA LEU A 424 -26.70 26.30 -29.95
C LEU A 424 -27.83 25.40 -30.45
N ALA A 425 -28.03 24.23 -29.85
CA ALA A 425 -29.07 23.28 -30.26
C ALA A 425 -30.47 23.86 -30.04
N ALA A 426 -30.66 24.63 -28.97
CA ALA A 426 -31.90 25.35 -28.69
C ALA A 426 -32.22 26.44 -29.73
N LYS A 427 -31.19 27.08 -30.32
CA LYS A 427 -31.36 28.20 -31.27
C LYS A 427 -31.33 27.78 -32.74
N ASN A 428 -30.36 26.93 -33.10
CA ASN A 428 -30.10 26.53 -34.48
C ASN A 428 -29.42 25.15 -34.53
N GLN A 429 -30.22 24.13 -34.84
CA GLN A 429 -29.79 22.73 -34.90
C GLN A 429 -28.62 22.49 -35.89
N MET A 430 -28.61 23.17 -37.04
CA MET A 430 -27.55 23.00 -38.05
C MET A 430 -26.19 23.52 -37.54
N THR A 431 -26.21 24.68 -36.87
CA THR A 431 -25.02 25.27 -36.26
C THR A 431 -24.52 24.43 -35.10
N ALA A 432 -25.44 23.89 -34.28
CA ALA A 432 -25.12 22.98 -33.20
C ALA A 432 -24.50 21.67 -33.70
N LEU A 433 -25.05 21.07 -34.77
CA LEU A 433 -24.50 19.87 -35.39
C LEU A 433 -23.07 20.11 -35.90
N HIS A 434 -22.83 21.22 -36.60
CA HIS A 434 -21.48 21.56 -37.06
C HIS A 434 -20.52 21.75 -35.87
N TYR A 435 -20.96 22.41 -34.80
CA TYR A 435 -20.16 22.59 -33.59
C TYR A 435 -19.85 21.25 -32.89
N LEU A 436 -20.82 20.34 -32.83
CA LEU A 436 -20.66 19.00 -32.27
C LEU A 436 -19.61 18.19 -33.05
N GLN A 437 -19.70 18.20 -34.38
CA GLN A 437 -18.80 17.45 -35.28
C GLN A 437 -17.37 17.98 -35.31
N THR A 438 -17.18 19.27 -35.03
CA THR A 438 -15.87 19.94 -35.09
C THR A 438 -15.30 20.19 -33.69
N THR A 439 -15.83 21.20 -33.00
CA THR A 439 -15.25 21.73 -31.76
C THR A 439 -15.46 20.78 -30.58
N LEU A 440 -16.62 20.13 -30.47
CA LEU A 440 -16.87 19.22 -29.36
C LEU A 440 -16.18 17.87 -29.60
N SER A 441 -16.25 17.33 -30.82
CA SER A 441 -15.55 16.10 -31.21
C SER A 441 -14.03 16.15 -30.96
N GLU A 442 -13.39 17.30 -31.20
CA GLU A 442 -11.95 17.50 -31.01
C GLU A 442 -11.46 17.23 -29.58
N ILE A 443 -12.27 17.54 -28.56
CA ILE A 443 -11.86 17.42 -27.15
C ILE A 443 -12.16 16.05 -26.54
N ILE A 444 -12.97 15.23 -27.22
CA ILE A 444 -13.38 13.90 -26.75
C ILE A 444 -12.27 12.91 -27.03
N ASP A 445 -11.92 12.09 -26.04
CA ASP A 445 -11.11 10.90 -26.28
C ASP A 445 -12.00 9.79 -26.85
N HIS A 446 -11.95 9.59 -28.17
CA HIS A 446 -12.72 8.56 -28.86
C HIS A 446 -12.22 7.13 -28.60
N ASN A 447 -11.10 6.97 -27.88
CA ASN A 447 -10.65 5.66 -27.40
C ASN A 447 -11.23 5.31 -26.02
N ASP A 448 -11.81 6.28 -25.32
CA ASP A 448 -12.51 6.08 -24.06
C ASP A 448 -13.99 5.72 -24.35
N PRO A 449 -14.43 4.49 -24.03
CA PRO A 449 -15.80 4.05 -24.33
C PRO A 449 -16.87 4.87 -23.61
N GLU A 450 -16.59 5.38 -22.40
CA GLU A 450 -17.54 6.18 -21.63
C GLU A 450 -17.70 7.57 -22.23
N GLN A 451 -16.59 8.25 -22.53
CA GLN A 451 -16.62 9.56 -23.19
C GLN A 451 -17.25 9.47 -24.59
N THR A 452 -16.94 8.42 -25.34
CA THR A 452 -17.53 8.17 -26.66
C THR A 452 -19.04 7.97 -26.56
N LYS A 453 -19.51 7.17 -25.60
CA LYS A 453 -20.94 6.96 -25.36
C LYS A 453 -21.64 8.26 -24.97
N GLU A 454 -21.04 9.05 -24.08
CA GLU A 454 -21.60 10.34 -23.66
C GLU A 454 -21.66 11.33 -24.83
N PHE A 455 -20.61 11.39 -25.65
CA PHE A 455 -20.57 12.20 -26.87
C PHE A 455 -21.67 11.80 -27.86
N GLN A 456 -21.86 10.49 -28.07
CA GLN A 456 -22.93 9.98 -28.94
C GLN A 456 -24.32 10.36 -28.39
N LEU A 457 -24.52 10.30 -27.08
CA LEU A 457 -25.78 10.70 -26.44
C LEU A 457 -26.11 12.19 -26.65
N LEU A 458 -25.12 13.08 -26.76
CA LEU A 458 -25.36 14.51 -27.03
C LEU A 458 -26.11 14.74 -28.34
N THR A 459 -26.00 13.85 -29.33
CA THR A 459 -26.74 13.97 -30.59
C THR A 459 -28.25 14.00 -30.38
N SER A 460 -28.77 13.36 -29.33
CA SER A 460 -30.20 13.34 -28.99
C SER A 460 -30.76 14.73 -28.68
N VAL A 461 -29.91 15.66 -28.22
CA VAL A 461 -30.31 17.04 -27.89
C VAL A 461 -30.77 17.80 -29.14
N LEU A 462 -30.23 17.45 -30.32
CA LEU A 462 -30.64 18.06 -31.60
C LEU A 462 -32.10 17.74 -31.97
N PHE A 463 -32.65 16.67 -31.43
CA PHE A 463 -33.98 16.14 -31.77
C PHE A 463 -34.99 16.30 -30.64
N ARG A 464 -34.65 17.01 -29.55
CA ARG A 464 -35.66 17.41 -28.56
C ARG A 464 -36.66 18.32 -29.28
N GLU A 465 -37.89 17.83 -29.45
CA GLU A 465 -38.96 18.56 -30.13
C GLU A 465 -39.18 19.92 -29.45
N GLN A 466 -39.40 20.98 -30.24
CA GLN A 466 -39.95 22.26 -29.77
C GLN A 466 -41.44 22.13 -29.40
N ASP A 467 -41.85 20.97 -28.89
CA ASP A 467 -43.24 20.65 -28.55
C ASP A 467 -43.58 21.34 -27.23
N GLU A 468 -43.90 22.64 -27.35
CA GLU A 468 -44.88 23.42 -26.57
C GLU A 468 -44.75 24.95 -26.78
N ARG A 469 -43.81 25.46 -27.62
CA ARG A 469 -43.68 26.92 -27.87
C ARG A 469 -44.49 27.44 -29.06
N GLY A 470 -45.54 26.71 -29.47
CA GLY A 470 -46.40 27.07 -30.61
C GLY A 470 -47.65 27.87 -30.27
N MET A 471 -47.98 28.13 -29.01
CA MET A 471 -49.30 28.67 -28.63
C MET A 471 -49.29 29.82 -27.59
N THR A 472 -48.22 30.60 -27.44
CA THR A 472 -48.32 31.92 -26.77
C THR A 472 -47.24 32.88 -27.26
N VAL A 473 -47.51 33.56 -28.38
CA VAL A 473 -46.73 34.74 -28.76
C VAL A 473 -47.26 35.93 -27.95
N ALA A 474 -46.59 36.24 -26.84
CA ALA A 474 -46.36 37.60 -26.31
C ALA A 474 -45.79 37.56 -24.86
N ASP A 475 -44.60 36.99 -24.66
CA ASP A 475 -43.64 37.39 -23.58
C ASP A 475 -42.27 36.65 -23.62
N GLY A 476 -42.01 35.83 -24.64
CA GLY A 476 -40.94 34.82 -24.66
C GLY A 476 -39.48 35.28 -24.73
N SER A 477 -39.14 36.55 -24.42
CA SER A 477 -37.73 36.97 -24.32
C SER A 477 -37.17 36.88 -22.90
N GLU A 478 -37.97 37.23 -21.88
CA GLU A 478 -37.47 37.25 -20.49
C GLU A 478 -37.31 35.84 -19.91
N ASP A 479 -38.26 34.93 -20.17
CA ASP A 479 -38.19 33.54 -19.68
C ASP A 479 -37.07 32.72 -20.33
N GLU A 480 -36.79 32.91 -21.62
CA GLU A 480 -35.67 32.26 -22.30
C GLU A 480 -34.31 32.80 -21.84
N GLU A 481 -34.22 34.10 -21.54
CA GLU A 481 -33.02 34.70 -20.94
C GLU A 481 -32.81 34.24 -19.50
N LEU A 482 -33.89 34.08 -18.72
CA LEU A 482 -33.83 33.53 -17.36
C LEU A 482 -33.34 32.07 -17.35
N ASP A 483 -33.84 31.22 -18.24
CA ASP A 483 -33.42 29.81 -18.34
C ASP A 483 -31.95 29.71 -18.77
N CYS A 484 -31.52 30.48 -19.77
CA CYS A 484 -30.11 30.55 -20.19
C CYS A 484 -29.21 31.06 -19.06
N HIS A 485 -29.67 32.07 -18.31
CA HIS A 485 -28.94 32.58 -17.15
C HIS A 485 -28.81 31.51 -16.05
N HIS A 486 -29.89 30.80 -15.74
CA HIS A 486 -29.89 29.74 -14.73
C HIS A 486 -28.93 28.60 -15.11
N GLN A 487 -28.99 28.15 -16.36
CA GLN A 487 -28.12 27.12 -16.92
C GLN A 487 -26.63 27.54 -16.86
N ARG A 488 -26.31 28.80 -17.20
CA ARG A 488 -24.95 29.34 -17.09
C ARG A 488 -24.47 29.43 -15.65
N SER A 489 -25.35 29.78 -14.72
CA SER A 489 -25.04 29.82 -13.29
C SER A 489 -24.75 28.41 -12.75
N GLN A 490 -25.52 27.39 -13.14
CA GLN A 490 -25.22 26.00 -12.80
C GLN A 490 -23.86 25.54 -13.35
N LEU A 491 -23.53 25.90 -14.60
CA LEU A 491 -22.21 25.64 -15.18
C LEU A 491 -21.11 26.32 -14.37
N PHE A 492 -21.30 27.59 -14.00
CA PHE A 492 -20.36 28.33 -13.18
C PHE A 492 -20.12 27.64 -11.83
N ASP A 493 -21.18 27.25 -11.12
CA ASP A 493 -21.08 26.53 -9.85
C ASP A 493 -20.32 25.21 -10.00
N GLN A 494 -20.59 24.47 -11.09
CA GLN A 494 -19.86 23.24 -11.39
C GLN A 494 -18.37 23.50 -11.64
N LEU A 495 -18.02 24.56 -12.38
CA LEU A 495 -16.62 24.91 -12.66
C LEU A 495 -15.89 25.40 -11.40
N VAL A 496 -16.57 26.14 -10.54
CA VAL A 496 -16.02 26.69 -9.31
C VAL A 496 -15.72 25.59 -8.27
N SER A 497 -16.40 24.45 -8.33
CA SER A 497 -16.11 23.26 -7.49
C SER A 497 -14.69 22.69 -7.67
N PHE A 498 -13.97 23.04 -8.75
CA PHE A 498 -12.57 22.65 -8.95
C PHE A 498 -11.56 23.56 -8.23
N PHE A 499 -12.02 24.64 -7.60
CA PHE A 499 -11.19 25.66 -6.95
C PHE A 499 -11.28 25.58 -5.41
N PRO A 500 -10.31 26.17 -4.68
CA PRO A 500 -10.35 26.28 -3.23
C PRO A 500 -11.62 26.96 -2.73
N ASP A 501 -12.24 26.46 -1.66
CA ASP A 501 -13.44 27.05 -1.04
C ASP A 501 -13.27 28.54 -0.69
N THR A 502 -12.04 28.97 -0.36
CA THR A 502 -11.71 30.38 -0.10
C THR A 502 -11.86 31.30 -1.31
N MET A 503 -11.97 30.72 -2.52
CA MET A 503 -12.11 31.41 -3.80
C MET A 503 -13.50 31.20 -4.42
N THR A 504 -14.39 30.47 -3.73
CA THR A 504 -15.74 30.19 -4.19
C THR A 504 -16.76 31.01 -3.40
N GLN A 505 -17.97 31.15 -3.93
CA GLN A 505 -19.06 31.73 -3.17
C GLN A 505 -19.45 30.82 -2.00
N PRO A 506 -19.96 31.36 -0.87
CA PRO A 506 -20.43 30.54 0.24
C PRO A 506 -21.47 29.52 -0.23
N THR A 507 -21.37 28.28 0.27
CA THR A 507 -22.30 27.20 -0.06
C THR A 507 -23.68 27.37 0.59
N GLY A 508 -23.80 28.24 1.59
CA GLY A 508 -25.07 28.61 2.23
C GLY A 508 -25.76 29.78 1.53
N ASN A 509 -27.08 29.79 1.52
CA ASN A 509 -27.85 30.93 1.01
C ASN A 509 -27.63 32.13 1.93
N LEU A 510 -27.14 33.24 1.39
CA LEU A 510 -26.88 34.47 2.13
C LEU A 510 -28.14 35.03 2.82
N ILE A 511 -29.33 34.70 2.31
CA ILE A 511 -30.62 35.08 2.90
C ILE A 511 -30.83 34.39 4.25
N ASP A 512 -30.35 33.15 4.42
CA ASP A 512 -30.48 32.38 5.67
C ASP A 512 -29.53 32.90 6.78
N LEU A 513 -28.59 33.78 6.44
CA LEU A 513 -27.62 34.40 7.35
C LEU A 513 -28.04 35.81 7.81
N ILE A 514 -29.17 36.33 7.32
CA ILE A 514 -29.74 37.59 7.80
C ILE A 514 -30.69 37.26 8.94
N PRO A 515 -30.39 37.65 10.20
CA PRO A 515 -31.36 37.51 11.27
C PRO A 515 -32.55 38.43 10.99
N LEU A 516 -33.76 37.87 10.96
CA LEU A 516 -35.01 38.63 10.91
C LEU A 516 -35.23 39.46 12.17
#